data_AF-A0A534V2D0-F1
#
_entry.id   AF-A0A534V2D0-F1
#
_cell.length_a   1.000
_cell.length_b   1.000
_cell.length_c   1.000
_cell.angle_alpha   90.00
_cell.angle_beta   90.00
_cell.angle_gamma   90.00
#
_symmetry.space_group_name_H-M   'P 1'
#
loop_
_entity.id
_entity.type
_entity.pdbx_description
1 polymer ?
#
loop_
_entity_poly.entity_id
_entity_poly.type
_entity_poly.pdbx_seq_one_letter_code
_entity_poly.pdbx_strand_id
1 'polypeptide(L)'
;MTFIIPSSLKLEHEEFHAELVKATRAGGRVGDAAKAVAKVLHEHFVKEEEFALPPLGLLSGLRELLLRSVDRLIHPNNETAL
;
A
#
# COMPACT_ATOMS: atom_id res chain seq x y z
N MET A 1 1.09 -8.10 15.60
CA MET A 1 1.52 -8.65 14.30
C MET A 1 1.92 -7.47 13.44
N THR A 2 3.13 -7.46 12.87
CA THR A 2 3.57 -6.38 11.99
C THR A 2 3.59 -6.94 10.57
N PHE A 3 2.71 -6.45 9.72
CA PHE A 3 2.72 -6.77 8.29
C PHE A 3 3.63 -5.78 7.56
N ILE A 4 4.27 -6.23 6.48
CA ILE A 4 5.17 -5.39 5.70
C ILE A 4 4.37 -4.76 4.56
N ILE A 5 4.47 -3.43 4.43
CA ILE A 5 3.89 -2.71 3.30
C ILE A 5 4.52 -3.23 2.00
N PRO A 6 3.74 -3.60 0.98
CA PRO A 6 4.27 -3.97 -0.34
C PRO A 6 5.18 -2.86 -0.90
N SER A 7 6.35 -3.24 -1.39
CA SER A 7 7.37 -2.28 -1.84
C SER A 7 6.89 -1.34 -2.95
N SER A 8 6.03 -1.83 -3.86
CA SER A 8 5.41 -1.00 -4.90
C SER A 8 4.53 0.10 -4.32
N LEU A 9 3.72 -0.22 -3.29
CA LEU A 9 2.86 0.75 -2.62
C LEU A 9 3.68 1.75 -1.80
N LYS A 10 4.75 1.30 -1.15
CA LYS A 10 5.64 2.19 -0.40
C LYS A 10 6.29 3.23 -1.32
N LEU A 11 6.79 2.78 -2.48
CA LEU A 11 7.43 3.66 -3.47
C LEU A 11 6.44 4.69 -4.03
N GLU A 12 5.28 4.26 -4.52
CA GLU A 12 4.28 5.19 -5.08
C GLU A 12 3.79 6.20 -4.04
N HIS A 13 3.64 5.78 -2.78
CA HIS A 13 3.22 6.67 -1.69
C HIS A 13 4.30 7.74 -1.39
N GLU A 14 5.58 7.35 -1.36
CA GLU A 14 6.69 8.28 -1.19
C GLU A 14 6.82 9.26 -2.36
N GLU A 15 6.63 8.80 -3.60
CA GLU A 15 6.62 9.65 -4.80
C GLU A 15 5.49 10.69 -4.74
N PHE A 16 4.29 10.27 -4.34
CA PHE A 16 3.15 11.18 -4.18
C PHE A 16 3.42 12.25 -3.11
N HIS A 17 3.98 11.86 -1.97
CA HIS A 17 4.43 12.79 -0.93
C HIS A 17 5.45 13.80 -1.47
N ALA A 18 6.44 13.34 -2.24
CA ALA A 18 7.48 14.20 -2.79
C ALA A 18 6.91 15.24 -3.76
N GLU A 19 5.99 14.86 -4.63
CA GLU A 19 5.33 15.80 -5.56
C GLU A 19 4.45 16.81 -4.81
N LEU A 20 3.74 16.41 -3.75
CA LEU A 20 2.99 17.35 -2.92
C LEU A 20 3.91 18.36 -2.22
N VAL A 21 5.04 17.90 -1.66
CA VAL A 21 6.06 18.77 -1.07
C VAL A 21 6.58 19.77 -2.09
N LYS A 22 6.89 19.33 -3.31
CA LYS A 22 7.31 20.19 -4.41
C LYS A 22 6.23 21.22 -4.77
N ALA A 23 4.96 20.82 -4.83
CA ALA A 23 3.83 21.73 -5.08
C ALA A 23 3.70 22.80 -3.99
N THR A 24 3.93 22.46 -2.72
CA THR A 24 3.90 23.45 -1.61
C THR A 24 4.98 24.54 -1.74
N ARG A 25 6.04 24.27 -2.53
CA ARG A 25 7.16 25.17 -2.78
C ARG A 25 7.01 26.01 -4.06
N ALA A 26 5.95 25.80 -4.85
CA ALA A 26 5.73 26.53 -6.10
C ALA A 26 5.49 28.04 -5.92
N GLY A 27 5.19 28.48 -4.69
CA GLY A 27 4.88 29.88 -4.39
C GLY A 27 3.52 30.34 -4.94
N GLY A 28 3.14 31.58 -4.62
CA GLY A 28 1.87 32.16 -5.01
C GLY A 28 0.65 31.30 -4.64
N ARG A 29 -0.43 31.45 -5.39
CA ARG A 29 -1.71 30.78 -5.14
C ARG A 29 -1.61 29.25 -5.19
N VAL A 30 -0.72 28.71 -6.02
CA VAL A 30 -0.51 27.26 -6.16
C VAL A 30 0.14 26.69 -4.91
N GLY A 31 1.22 27.33 -4.43
CA GLY A 31 1.89 26.92 -3.19
C GLY A 31 0.97 26.99 -1.98
N ASP A 32 0.15 28.04 -1.88
CA ASP A 32 -0.80 28.20 -0.76
C ASP A 32 -1.91 27.14 -0.79
N ALA A 33 -2.46 26.83 -1.96
CA ALA A 33 -3.41 25.74 -2.13
C ALA A 33 -2.79 24.38 -1.79
N ALA A 34 -1.57 24.11 -2.25
CA ALA A 34 -0.86 22.86 -1.97
C ALA A 34 -0.54 22.68 -0.48
N LYS A 35 -0.20 23.76 0.25
CA LYS A 35 -0.04 23.73 1.71
C LYS A 35 -1.35 23.40 2.42
N ALA A 36 -2.47 23.96 1.96
CA ALA A 36 -3.78 23.63 2.51
C ALA A 36 -4.12 22.15 2.30
N VAL A 37 -3.86 21.60 1.10
CA VAL A 37 -4.01 20.17 0.81
C VAL A 37 -3.11 19.32 1.71
N ALA A 38 -1.82 19.66 1.82
CA ALA A 38 -0.87 18.93 2.65
C ALA A 38 -1.29 18.90 4.13
N LYS A 39 -1.83 20.01 4.64
CA LYS A 39 -2.33 20.09 6.03
C LYS A 39 -3.48 19.11 6.28
N VAL A 40 -4.38 18.94 5.32
CA VAL A 40 -5.52 18.01 5.44
C VAL A 40 -5.05 16.57 5.25
N LEU A 41 -4.21 16.30 4.26
CA LEU A 41 -3.78 14.94 3.91
C LEU A 41 -2.76 14.33 4.87
N HIS A 42 -2.01 15.13 5.64
CA HIS A 42 -0.97 14.59 6.50
C HIS A 42 -1.47 13.52 7.48
N GLU A 43 -2.64 13.73 8.08
CA GLU A 43 -3.24 12.74 8.99
C GLU A 43 -3.64 11.44 8.25
N HIS A 44 -4.10 11.56 7.00
CA HIS A 44 -4.42 10.40 6.16
C HIS A 44 -3.17 9.56 5.88
N PHE A 45 -2.07 10.20 5.47
CA PHE A 45 -0.81 9.50 5.19
C PHE A 45 -0.26 8.73 6.39
N VAL A 46 -0.30 9.34 7.58
CA VAL A 46 0.14 8.67 8.82
C VAL A 46 -0.72 7.44 9.09
N LYS A 47 -2.04 7.57 8.99
CA LYS A 47 -2.98 6.45 9.21
C LYS A 47 -2.85 5.37 8.13
N GLU A 48 -2.55 5.76 6.90
CA GLU A 48 -2.35 4.81 5.80
C GLU A 48 -1.10 3.97 6.03
N GLU A 49 0.03 4.59 6.40
CA GLU A 49 1.27 3.87 6.73
C GLU A 49 1.13 2.98 7.97
N GLU A 50 0.41 3.44 9.00
CA GLU A 50 0.26 2.70 10.24
C GLU A 50 -0.74 1.53 10.14
N PHE A 51 -1.86 1.73 9.42
CA PHE A 51 -2.99 0.81 9.47
C PHE A 51 -3.47 0.29 8.12
N ALA A 52 -3.45 1.10 7.06
CA ALA A 52 -4.10 0.72 5.79
C ALA A 52 -3.18 -0.09 4.87
N LEU A 53 -1.94 0.34 4.70
CA LEU A 53 -0.97 -0.27 3.79
C LEU A 53 -0.36 -1.58 4.32
N PRO A 54 -0.03 -1.72 5.63
CA PRO A 54 0.61 -2.94 6.12
C PRO A 54 -0.19 -4.21 5.85
N PRO A 55 -1.51 -4.29 6.12
CA PRO A 55 -2.30 -5.50 5.87
C PRO A 55 -2.32 -5.94 4.40
N LEU A 56 -2.09 -5.03 3.45
CA LEU A 56 -2.03 -5.37 2.02
C LEU A 56 -0.85 -6.28 1.68
N GLY A 57 0.18 -6.35 2.53
CA GLY A 57 1.27 -7.32 2.44
C GLY A 57 0.80 -8.79 2.50
N LEU A 58 -0.41 -9.05 3.01
CA LEU A 58 -0.98 -10.39 3.08
C LEU A 58 -1.55 -10.90 1.75
N LEU A 59 -1.87 -10.01 0.81
CA LEU A 59 -2.63 -10.37 -0.40
C LEU A 59 -1.93 -11.45 -1.23
N SER A 60 -0.60 -11.37 -1.38
CA SER A 60 0.18 -12.37 -2.12
C SER A 60 0.13 -13.75 -1.45
N GLY A 61 0.28 -13.79 -0.11
CA GLY A 61 0.20 -15.04 0.65
C GLY A 61 -1.21 -15.64 0.65
N LEU A 62 -2.24 -14.80 0.75
CA LEU A 62 -3.63 -15.22 0.66
C LEU A 62 -3.94 -15.81 -0.72
N ARG A 63 -3.47 -15.17 -1.79
CA ARG A 63 -3.60 -15.68 -3.16
C ARG A 63 -2.99 -17.08 -3.29
N GLU A 64 -1.76 -17.25 -2.82
CA GLU A 64 -1.05 -18.53 -2.88
C GLU A 64 -1.79 -19.63 -2.10
N LEU A 65 -2.26 -19.31 -0.89
CA LEU A 65 -3.03 -20.24 -0.07
C LEU A 65 -4.34 -20.66 -0.76
N LEU A 66 -5.04 -19.71 -1.35
CA LEU A 66 -6.28 -19.98 -2.08
C LEU A 66 -6.03 -20.87 -3.30
N LEU A 67 -5.00 -20.59 -4.08
CA LEU A 67 -4.63 -21.40 -5.25
C LEU A 67 -4.30 -22.85 -4.84
N ARG A 68 -3.49 -23.05 -3.80
CA ARG A 68 -3.17 -24.39 -3.26
C ARG A 68 -4.40 -25.12 -2.73
N SER A 69 -5.33 -24.38 -2.12
CA SER A 69 -6.55 -24.97 -1.56
C SER A 69 -7.51 -25.41 -2.66
N VAL A 70 -7.64 -24.63 -3.72
CA VAL A 70 -8.40 -25.00 -4.91
C VAL A 70 -7.76 -26.20 -5.61
N ASP A 71 -6.44 -26.21 -5.77
CA ASP A 71 -5.71 -27.33 -6.40
C ASP A 71 -5.96 -28.66 -5.66
N ARG A 72 -5.88 -28.66 -4.31
CA ARG A 72 -6.20 -29.84 -3.50
C ARG A 72 -7.65 -30.32 -3.63
N LEU A 73 -8.60 -29.42 -3.81
CA LEU A 73 -10.00 -29.79 -4.01
C LEU A 73 -10.23 -30.46 -5.38
N ILE A 74 -9.50 -30.04 -6.40
CA ILE A 74 -9.59 -30.59 -7.76
C ILE A 74 -8.77 -31.89 -7.89
N HIS A 75 -7.64 -31.98 -7.18
CA HIS A 75 -6.68 -33.09 -7.26
C HIS A 75 -6.39 -33.71 -5.87
N PRO A 76 -7.37 -34.38 -5.23
CA PRO A 76 -7.26 -34.82 -3.83
C PRO A 76 -6.21 -35.92 -3.56
N ASN A 77 -5.76 -36.64 -4.60
CA ASN A 77 -4.81 -37.76 -4.49
C ASN A 77 -3.41 -37.45 -5.05
N ASN A 78 -3.11 -36.19 -5.39
CA ASN A 78 -1.80 -35.83 -5.92
C ASN A 78 -0.82 -35.51 -4.78
N GLU A 79 0.08 -36.46 -4.48
CA GLU A 79 1.06 -36.36 -3.37
C GLU A 79 2.18 -35.31 -3.60
N THR A 80 2.27 -34.71 -4.79
CA THR A 80 3.29 -33.71 -5.13
C THR A 80 2.98 -32.27 -4.69
N ALA A 81 1.85 -32.04 -4.01
CA ALA A 81 1.49 -30.74 -3.45
C ALA A 81 2.18 -30.47 -2.09
N LEU A 82 3.51 -30.52 -2.03
CA LEU A 82 4.33 -30.12 -0.87
C LEU A 82 5.31 -29.01 -1.27
#